data_AF-A0A661JME8-F1
#
_entry.id   AF-A0A661JME8-F1
#
_cell.length_a   1.000
_cell.length_b   1.000
_cell.length_c   1.000
_cell.angle_alpha   90.00
_cell.angle_beta   90.00
_cell.angle_gamma   90.00
#
_symmetry.space_group_name_H-M   'P 1'
#
loop_
_entity.id
_entity.type
_entity.pdbx_description
1 polymer ?
#
loop_
_entity_poly.entity_id
_entity_poly.type
_entity_poly.pdbx_seq_one_letter_code
_entity_poly.pdbx_strand_id
1 'polypeptide(L)'
;MEGEKGNFQVSLRKRPRYIDPDACTACGDCAEVCPVVRPSEYDTGLAFRKATYKPYAQAIPGSFAIEKLDKAPCRMACPANINVQGYVQMVKEGKYREATEII
;
A
#
# COMPACT_ATOMS: atom_id res chain seq x y z
N MET A 1 3.61 1.92 -28.81
CA MET A 1 2.57 2.75 -29.44
C MET A 1 2.79 2.59 -30.92
N GLU A 2 1.83 1.95 -31.58
CA GLU A 2 1.92 1.58 -33.00
C GLU A 2 0.72 2.19 -33.71
N GLY A 3 0.87 2.54 -34.99
CA GLY A 3 -0.22 3.05 -35.80
C GLY A 3 0.08 4.34 -36.55
N GLU A 4 -0.89 4.76 -37.33
CA GLU A 4 -0.85 5.91 -38.22
C GLU A 4 -1.70 7.07 -37.69
N LYS A 5 -1.61 8.24 -38.32
CA LYS A 5 -2.33 9.45 -37.91
C LYS A 5 -3.84 9.20 -37.86
N GLY A 6 -4.39 9.11 -36.64
CA GLY A 6 -5.82 8.87 -36.38
C GLY A 6 -6.14 7.45 -35.88
N ASN A 7 -5.24 6.48 -36.08
CA ASN A 7 -5.41 5.10 -35.65
C ASN A 7 -4.22 4.66 -34.81
N PHE A 8 -4.12 5.19 -33.59
CA PHE A 8 -3.07 4.80 -32.66
C PHE A 8 -3.53 3.66 -31.75
N GLN A 9 -2.78 2.57 -31.75
CA GLN A 9 -2.90 1.52 -30.76
C GLN A 9 -1.91 1.77 -29.63
N VAL A 10 -2.47 2.03 -28.44
CA VAL A 10 -1.72 2.24 -27.21
C VAL A 10 -2.01 1.12 -26.23
N SER A 11 -0.95 0.55 -25.66
CA SER A 11 -1.04 -0.33 -24.50
C SER A 11 -0.77 0.50 -23.24
N LEU A 12 -1.69 0.45 -22.28
CA LEU A 12 -1.58 1.16 -21.01
C LEU A 12 -1.37 0.17 -19.88
N ARG A 13 -0.34 0.41 -19.06
CA ARG A 13 -0.11 -0.38 -17.84
C ARG A 13 -0.85 0.25 -16.67
N LYS A 14 -1.96 -0.37 -16.25
CA LYS A 14 -2.67 0.00 -15.02
C LYS A 14 -2.00 -0.65 -13.82
N ARG A 15 -1.44 0.15 -12.91
CA ARG A 15 -0.91 -0.36 -11.63
C ARG A 15 -2.09 -0.75 -10.71
N PRO A 16 -1.99 -1.88 -9.98
CA PRO A 16 -3.05 -2.29 -9.05
C PRO A 16 -3.12 -1.32 -7.87
N ARG A 17 -4.35 -0.95 -7.47
CA ARG A 17 -4.60 -0.15 -6.26
C ARG A 17 -4.74 -1.01 -4.98
N TYR A 18 -4.91 -2.33 -5.15
CA TYR A 18 -5.20 -3.31 -4.10
C TYR A 18 -6.47 -3.03 -3.27
N ILE A 19 -7.26 -2.03 -3.68
CA ILE A 19 -8.60 -1.73 -3.19
C ILE A 19 -9.49 -1.64 -4.42
N ASP A 20 -10.65 -2.27 -4.35
CA ASP A 20 -11.66 -2.17 -5.39
C ASP A 20 -12.28 -0.75 -5.37
N PRO A 21 -12.12 0.05 -6.43
CA PRO A 21 -12.66 1.40 -6.47
C PRO A 21 -14.19 1.44 -6.42
N ASP A 22 -14.88 0.40 -6.88
CA ASP A 22 -16.35 0.38 -6.95
C ASP A 22 -16.98 0.05 -5.58
N ALA A 23 -16.27 -0.71 -4.75
CA ALA A 23 -16.67 -1.02 -3.38
C ALA A 23 -16.17 0.01 -2.33
N CYS A 24 -15.22 0.88 -2.70
CA CYS A 24 -14.60 1.81 -1.77
C CYS A 24 -15.48 3.04 -1.49
N THR A 25 -15.91 3.20 -0.24
CA THR A 25 -16.72 4.36 0.20
C THR A 25 -15.91 5.60 0.57
N ALA A 26 -14.58 5.51 0.53
CA ALA A 26 -13.65 6.56 0.95
C ALA A 26 -13.82 7.04 2.41
N CYS A 27 -14.25 6.16 3.32
CA CYS A 27 -14.44 6.48 4.74
C CYS A 27 -13.16 6.90 5.48
N GLY A 28 -12.03 6.26 5.19
CA GLY A 28 -10.73 6.57 5.80
C GLY A 28 -10.28 5.63 6.92
N ASP A 29 -11.16 4.76 7.44
CA ASP A 29 -10.87 3.84 8.55
C ASP A 29 -9.61 2.99 8.31
N CYS A 30 -9.39 2.57 7.05
CA CYS A 30 -8.21 1.80 6.66
C CYS A 30 -6.89 2.54 6.92
N ALA A 31 -6.85 3.87 6.77
CA ALA A 31 -5.67 4.67 7.03
C ALA A 31 -5.41 4.85 8.53
N GLU A 32 -6.46 4.95 9.35
CA GLU A 32 -6.34 5.11 10.79
C GLU A 32 -5.68 3.88 11.44
N VAL A 33 -6.14 2.68 11.06
CA VAL A 33 -5.63 1.41 11.61
C VAL A 33 -4.28 0.99 11.05
N CYS A 34 -3.78 1.66 10.01
CA CYS A 34 -2.59 1.21 9.30
C CYS A 34 -1.31 1.39 10.16
N PRO A 35 -0.55 0.31 10.42
CA PRO A 35 0.71 0.37 11.19
C PRO A 35 1.84 1.13 10.50
N VAL A 36 1.75 1.23 9.17
CA VAL A 36 2.88 1.57 8.30
C VAL A 36 2.83 3.05 7.95
N VAL A 37 3.87 3.78 8.36
CA VAL A 37 4.04 5.21 8.11
C VAL A 37 5.08 5.41 7.02
N ARG A 38 4.80 6.33 6.08
CA ARG A 38 5.61 6.64 4.90
C ARG A 38 5.61 8.15 4.65
N PRO A 39 6.65 8.72 4.02
CA PRO A 39 6.59 10.10 3.57
C PRO A 39 5.51 10.27 2.48
N SER A 40 4.79 11.39 2.51
CA SER A 40 3.79 11.74 1.50
C SER A 40 4.47 12.27 0.25
N GLU A 41 4.25 11.60 -0.89
CA GLU A 41 4.75 12.06 -2.19
C GLU A 41 4.07 13.34 -2.65
N TYR A 42 2.80 13.55 -2.27
CA TYR A 42 2.05 14.77 -2.59
C TYR A 42 2.65 15.98 -1.87
N ASP A 43 3.02 15.82 -0.60
CA ASP A 43 3.63 16.88 0.21
C ASP A 43 5.16 16.92 0.06
N THR A 44 5.73 16.26 -0.96
CA THR A 44 7.18 16.22 -1.21
C THR A 44 8.03 15.72 -0.03
N GLY A 45 7.45 14.86 0.81
CA GLY A 45 8.09 14.32 2.01
C GLY A 45 8.04 15.23 3.25
N LEU A 46 7.34 16.37 3.19
CA LEU A 46 7.17 17.28 4.33
C LEU A 46 6.14 16.75 5.34
N ALA A 47 5.22 15.90 4.90
CA ALA A 47 4.24 15.24 5.74
C ALA A 47 4.37 13.72 5.65
N PHE A 48 3.85 13.02 6.65
CA PHE A 48 3.74 11.56 6.65
C PHE A 48 2.33 11.12 6.27
N ARG A 49 2.26 10.05 5.49
CA ARG A 49 1.03 9.32 5.17
C ARG A 49 1.14 7.87 5.62
N LYS A 50 0.04 7.15 5.50
CA LYS A 50 -0.04 5.71 5.76
C LYS A 50 0.20 4.92 4.46
N ALA A 51 0.42 3.61 4.57
CA ALA A 51 0.54 2.75 3.39
C ALA A 51 -0.78 2.63 2.62
N THR A 52 -1.92 2.61 3.32
CA THR A 52 -3.26 2.87 2.78
C THR A 52 -3.47 4.38 2.73
N TYR A 53 -3.63 4.96 1.54
CA TYR A 53 -3.65 6.40 1.38
C TYR A 53 -4.62 6.87 0.31
N LYS A 54 -4.99 8.14 0.45
CA LYS A 54 -5.56 8.98 -0.59
C LYS A 54 -4.58 10.16 -0.77
N PRO A 55 -4.21 10.56 -2.01
CA PRO A 55 -3.18 11.59 -2.20
C PRO A 55 -3.47 12.93 -1.50
N TYR A 56 -4.74 13.33 -1.49
CA TYR A 56 -5.26 14.52 -0.81
C TYR A 56 -6.78 14.38 -0.63
N ALA A 57 -7.40 15.19 0.24
CA ALA A 57 -8.80 15.02 0.64
C ALA A 57 -9.80 15.05 -0.53
N GLN A 58 -9.54 15.86 -1.57
CA GLN A 58 -10.39 16.02 -2.75
C GLN A 58 -9.93 15.19 -3.96
N ALA A 59 -9.06 14.19 -3.78
CA ALA A 59 -8.54 13.40 -4.91
C ALA A 59 -9.65 12.71 -5.71
N ILE A 60 -9.50 12.71 -7.04
CA ILE A 60 -10.39 12.03 -7.99
C ILE A 60 -9.56 11.01 -8.79
N PRO A 61 -9.94 9.72 -8.83
CA PRO A 61 -11.03 9.08 -8.07
C PRO A 61 -10.80 9.13 -6.55
N GLY A 62 -11.88 9.27 -5.79
CA GLY A 62 -11.86 9.38 -4.32
C GLY A 62 -11.44 8.12 -3.56
N SER A 63 -11.24 7.02 -4.28
CA SER A 63 -10.88 5.72 -3.70
C SER A 63 -9.48 5.69 -3.12
N PHE A 64 -9.34 4.99 -1.99
CA PHE A 64 -8.05 4.73 -1.37
C PHE A 64 -7.24 3.72 -2.21
N ALA A 65 -5.93 3.76 -2.04
CA ALA A 65 -5.02 2.77 -2.59
C ALA A 65 -4.05 2.27 -1.51
N ILE A 66 -3.57 1.03 -1.66
CA ILE A 66 -2.50 0.49 -0.81
C ILE A 66 -1.21 0.55 -1.59
N GLU A 67 -0.20 1.22 -1.05
CA GLU A 67 1.15 1.11 -1.57
C GLU A 67 1.78 -0.20 -1.08
N LYS A 68 2.17 -1.06 -2.02
CA LYS A 68 2.85 -2.31 -1.73
C LYS A 68 4.25 -2.29 -2.32
N LEU A 69 5.25 -2.32 -1.44
CA LEU A 69 6.66 -2.48 -1.82
C LEU A 69 7.03 -3.95 -1.96
N ASP A 70 8.28 -4.19 -2.35
CA ASP A 70 8.84 -5.53 -2.48
C ASP A 70 8.80 -6.30 -1.15
N LYS A 71 8.74 -7.62 -1.29
CA LYS A 71 8.79 -8.52 -0.13
C LYS A 71 10.17 -8.39 0.52
N ALA A 72 10.19 -8.27 1.84
CA ALA A 72 11.44 -8.19 2.59
C ALA A 72 12.30 -9.46 2.34
N PRO A 73 13.64 -9.33 2.25
CA PRO A 73 14.54 -10.48 2.03
C PRO A 73 14.35 -11.57 3.09
N CYS A 74 14.08 -11.19 4.34
CA CYS A 74 13.80 -12.14 5.42
C CYS A 74 12.59 -13.05 5.14
N ARG A 75 11.59 -12.57 4.38
CA ARG A 75 10.45 -13.41 3.98
C ARG A 75 10.76 -14.24 2.74
N MET A 76 11.56 -13.71 1.81
CA MET A 76 11.88 -14.40 0.56
C MET A 76 12.90 -15.54 0.74
N ALA A 77 13.86 -15.35 1.66
CA ALA A 77 14.95 -16.29 1.86
C ALA A 77 14.67 -17.35 2.95
N CYS A 78 13.65 -17.15 3.79
CA CYS A 78 13.42 -18.04 4.92
C CYS A 78 12.81 -19.38 4.48
N PRO A 79 13.48 -20.53 4.70
CA PRO A 79 12.96 -21.84 4.34
C PRO A 79 11.72 -22.24 5.16
N ALA A 80 11.55 -21.66 6.35
CA ALA A 80 10.40 -21.90 7.22
C ALA A 80 9.17 -21.03 6.87
N ASN A 81 9.29 -20.09 5.92
CA ASN A 81 8.21 -19.18 5.50
C ASN A 81 7.51 -18.43 6.65
N ILE A 82 8.25 -18.15 7.73
CA ILE A 82 7.73 -17.43 8.91
C ILE A 82 7.41 -15.97 8.59
N ASN A 83 6.44 -15.40 9.31
CA ASN A 83 5.99 -14.02 9.09
C ASN A 83 6.82 -12.98 9.88
N VAL A 84 8.12 -12.92 9.61
CA VAL A 84 9.05 -11.99 10.31
C VAL A 84 8.60 -10.53 10.20
N GLN A 85 8.09 -10.13 9.03
CA GLN A 85 7.66 -8.74 8.81
C GLN A 85 6.44 -8.37 9.66
N GLY A 86 5.49 -9.30 9.85
CA GLY A 86 4.39 -9.13 10.78
C GLY A 86 4.87 -9.01 12.22
N TYR A 87 5.86 -9.82 12.61
CA TYR A 87 6.39 -9.84 13.98
C TYR A 87 7.02 -8.49 14.33
N VAL A 88 7.94 -8.01 13.48
CA VAL A 88 8.62 -6.73 13.67
C VAL A 88 7.61 -5.57 13.73
N GLN A 89 6.57 -5.62 12.91
CA GLN A 89 5.55 -4.58 12.91
C GLN A 89 4.69 -4.61 14.18
N MET A 90 4.27 -5.78 14.67
CA MET A 90 3.49 -5.89 15.91
C MET A 90 4.31 -5.55 17.16
N VAL A 91 5.59 -5.95 17.21
CA VAL A 91 6.53 -5.52 18.25
C VAL A 91 6.69 -3.99 18.25
N LYS A 92 6.78 -3.36 17.07
CA LYS A 92 6.81 -1.89 16.95
C LYS A 92 5.55 -1.23 17.49
N GLU A 93 4.39 -1.88 17.37
CA GLU A 93 3.11 -1.42 17.95
C GLU A 93 2.96 -1.76 19.44
N GLY A 94 3.92 -2.45 20.07
CA GLY A 94 3.83 -2.89 21.47
C GLY A 94 2.93 -4.11 21.70
N LYS A 95 2.47 -4.77 20.63
CA LYS A 95 1.61 -5.97 20.67
C LYS A 95 2.44 -7.24 20.85
N TYR A 96 3.16 -7.35 21.96
CA TYR A 96 4.14 -8.43 22.17
C TYR A 96 3.52 -9.82 22.21
N ARG A 97 2.33 -9.98 22.80
CA ARG A 97 1.65 -11.28 22.91
C ARG A 97 1.20 -11.79 21.53
N GLU A 98 0.49 -10.95 20.78
CA GLU A 98 0.03 -11.25 19.41
C GLU A 98 1.20 -11.50 18.46
N ALA A 99 2.32 -10.79 18.65
CA ALA A 99 3.52 -11.00 17.84
C ALA A 99 4.06 -12.44 17.98
N THR A 100 4.04 -13.04 19.17
CA THR A 100 4.52 -14.41 19.37
C THR A 100 3.62 -15.46 18.70
N GLU A 101 2.35 -15.17 18.43
CA GLU A 101 1.39 -16.12 17.84
C GLU A 101 1.58 -16.34 16.33
N ILE A 102 2.35 -15.48 15.64
CA ILE A 102 2.52 -15.52 14.18
C ILE A 102 3.85 -16.13 13.70
N ILE A 103 4.64 -16.69 14.61
CA ILE A 103 5.89 -17.42 14.35
C ILE A 103 5.72 -18.86 14.83
#